data_AF-A0A978T877-F1
#
_entry.id   AF-A0A978T877-F1
#
_cell.length_a   1.000
_cell.length_b   1.000
_cell.length_c   1.000
_cell.angle_alpha   90.00
_cell.angle_beta   90.00
_cell.angle_gamma   90.00
#
_symmetry.space_group_name_H-M   'P 1'
#
loop_
_entity.id
_entity.type
_entity.pdbx_description
1 polymer ?
#
loop_
_entity_poly.entity_id
_entity_poly.type
_entity_poly.pdbx_seq_one_letter_code
_entity_poly.pdbx_strand_id
1 'polypeptide(L)'
;MLRQLADLTLEADGRYAEDYELQFLEDYLDSLDLRVQIYNKIRDNADKIIEQVRLGKQKRNPQFQDFYATCKRDLMDLLRYSAAAILFDDLERHRTNALLWFQTISRAFSFTDDNNDTYEVLLEVMRQLLTPEEAKIALPAFELNCVVLQ
;
A
#
# COMPACT_ATOMS: atom_id res chain seq x y z
N MET A 1 -5.32 -11.72 -4.68
CA MET A 1 -5.14 -13.13 -5.10
C MET A 1 -5.13 -14.11 -3.92
N LEU A 2 -4.30 -13.97 -2.87
CA LEU A 2 -4.26 -14.98 -1.78
C LEU A 2 -5.61 -15.19 -1.08
N ARG A 3 -6.32 -14.11 -0.74
CA ARG A 3 -7.69 -14.22 -0.23
C ARG A 3 -8.65 -14.84 -1.23
N GLN A 4 -8.59 -14.47 -2.51
CA GLN A 4 -9.47 -15.03 -3.55
C GLN A 4 -9.26 -16.53 -3.73
N LEU A 5 -8.02 -17.04 -3.56
CA LEU A 5 -7.77 -18.48 -3.50
C LEU A 5 -8.48 -19.13 -2.30
N ALA A 6 -8.42 -18.52 -1.13
CA ALA A 6 -9.12 -19.04 0.05
C ALA A 6 -10.64 -19.02 -0.15
N ASP A 7 -11.18 -17.92 -0.68
CA ASP A 7 -12.61 -17.77 -0.98
C ASP A 7 -13.07 -18.82 -2.01
N LEU A 8 -12.28 -19.07 -3.07
CA LEU A 8 -12.55 -20.12 -4.06
C LEU A 8 -12.69 -21.52 -3.42
N THR A 9 -11.85 -21.86 -2.44
CA THR A 9 -11.95 -23.17 -1.77
C THR A 9 -13.26 -23.37 -1.00
N LEU A 10 -13.86 -22.27 -0.54
CA LEU A 10 -15.14 -22.30 0.16
C LEU A 10 -16.30 -22.31 -0.85
N GLU A 11 -16.20 -21.51 -1.91
CA GLU A 11 -17.26 -21.36 -2.92
C GLU A 11 -17.42 -22.61 -3.80
N ALA A 12 -16.34 -23.30 -4.10
CA ALA A 12 -16.32 -24.54 -4.88
C ALA A 12 -16.51 -25.81 -4.03
N ASP A 13 -16.83 -25.70 -2.73
CA ASP A 13 -16.95 -26.87 -1.86
C ASP A 13 -17.94 -27.92 -2.42
N GLY A 14 -17.50 -29.19 -2.45
CA GLY A 14 -18.26 -30.31 -3.00
C GLY A 14 -18.36 -30.37 -4.53
N ARG A 15 -17.66 -29.49 -5.27
CA ARG A 15 -17.64 -29.48 -6.75
C ARG A 15 -16.28 -29.04 -7.29
N TYR A 16 -16.14 -29.07 -8.62
CA TYR A 16 -15.01 -28.42 -9.28
C TYR A 16 -15.33 -26.93 -9.48
N ALA A 17 -14.28 -26.10 -9.55
CA ALA A 17 -14.41 -24.70 -9.92
C ALA A 17 -14.79 -24.57 -11.41
N GLU A 18 -15.66 -23.63 -11.71
CA GLU A 18 -16.09 -23.26 -13.06
C GLU A 18 -15.11 -22.23 -13.68
N ASP A 19 -15.08 -22.13 -15.01
CA ASP A 19 -14.14 -21.25 -15.72
C ASP A 19 -14.19 -19.79 -15.24
N TYR A 20 -15.39 -19.25 -15.01
CA TYR A 20 -15.55 -17.88 -14.54
C TYR A 20 -15.05 -17.65 -13.10
N GLU A 21 -15.02 -18.70 -12.27
CA GLU A 21 -14.49 -18.64 -10.89
C GLU A 21 -12.96 -18.65 -10.88
N LEU A 22 -12.34 -19.12 -11.97
CA LEU A 22 -10.88 -19.16 -12.15
C LEU A 22 -10.33 -17.92 -12.86
N GLN A 23 -11.18 -17.04 -13.41
CA GLN A 23 -10.76 -15.86 -14.17
C GLN A 23 -9.76 -14.96 -13.41
N PHE A 24 -9.91 -14.83 -12.09
CA PHE A 24 -8.99 -14.02 -11.29
C PHE A 24 -7.54 -14.54 -11.31
N LEU A 25 -7.33 -15.84 -11.56
CA LEU A 25 -6.00 -16.42 -11.69
C LEU A 25 -5.35 -15.97 -13.00
N GLU A 26 -6.10 -15.96 -14.09
CA GLU A 26 -5.64 -15.45 -15.39
C GLU A 26 -5.30 -13.97 -15.28
N ASP A 27 -6.23 -13.15 -14.74
CA ASP A 27 -6.01 -11.71 -14.55
C ASP A 27 -4.79 -11.42 -13.67
N TYR A 28 -4.56 -12.25 -12.64
CA TYR A 28 -3.38 -12.14 -11.79
C TYR A 28 -2.10 -12.51 -12.53
N LEU A 29 -2.08 -13.63 -13.25
CA LEU A 29 -0.92 -14.10 -14.00
C LEU A 29 -0.53 -13.11 -15.10
N ASP A 30 -1.51 -12.54 -15.80
CA ASP A 30 -1.30 -11.51 -16.82
C ASP A 30 -0.70 -10.22 -16.26
N SER A 31 -0.96 -9.93 -14.98
CA SER A 31 -0.44 -8.74 -14.29
C SER A 31 0.79 -9.01 -13.40
N LEU A 32 1.21 -10.27 -13.27
CA LEU A 32 2.23 -10.69 -12.30
C LEU A 32 3.57 -10.01 -12.53
N ASP A 33 4.06 -9.99 -13.77
CA ASP A 33 5.35 -9.39 -14.09
C ASP A 33 5.38 -7.90 -13.74
N LEU A 34 4.30 -7.17 -14.04
CA LEU A 34 4.18 -5.76 -13.70
C LEU A 34 4.11 -5.56 -12.18
N ARG A 35 3.38 -6.41 -11.44
CA ARG A 35 3.33 -6.36 -9.97
C ARG A 35 4.69 -6.62 -9.32
N VAL A 36 5.46 -7.57 -9.86
CA VAL A 36 6.83 -7.84 -9.41
C VAL A 36 7.76 -6.65 -9.69
N GLN A 37 7.64 -6.03 -10.87
CA GLN A 37 8.39 -4.82 -11.20
C GLN A 37 8.06 -3.68 -10.24
N ILE A 38 6.78 -3.43 -9.97
CA ILE A 38 6.33 -2.40 -9.01
C ILE A 38 6.89 -2.69 -7.61
N TYR A 39 6.76 -3.94 -7.13
CA TYR A 39 7.27 -4.35 -5.83
C TYR A 39 8.77 -4.08 -5.69
N ASN A 40 9.56 -4.50 -6.68
CA ASN A 40 11.00 -4.27 -6.71
C ASN A 40 11.32 -2.77 -6.78
N LYS A 41 10.61 -2.00 -7.61
CA LYS A 41 10.80 -0.56 -7.74
C LYS A 41 10.54 0.18 -6.42
N ILE A 42 9.48 -0.18 -5.70
CA ILE A 42 9.19 0.38 -4.37
C ILE A 42 10.29 -0.01 -3.38
N ARG A 43 10.66 -1.30 -3.31
CA ARG A 43 11.71 -1.80 -2.42
C ARG A 43 13.04 -1.08 -2.65
N ASP A 44 13.47 -0.99 -3.90
CA ASP A 44 14.78 -0.47 -4.29
C ASP A 44 14.84 1.06 -4.15
N ASN A 45 13.69 1.74 -4.10
CA ASN A 45 13.60 3.18 -3.87
C ASN A 45 13.07 3.55 -2.47
N ALA A 46 12.90 2.60 -1.54
CA ALA A 46 12.18 2.84 -0.29
C ALA A 46 12.77 3.99 0.54
N ASP A 47 14.09 4.03 0.73
CA ASP A 47 14.76 5.13 1.45
C ASP A 47 14.58 6.47 0.73
N LYS A 48 14.63 6.47 -0.61
CA LYS A 48 14.42 7.68 -1.42
C LYS A 48 12.98 8.18 -1.32
N ILE A 49 12.00 7.28 -1.39
CA ILE A 49 10.58 7.61 -1.22
C ILE A 49 10.36 8.27 0.14
N ILE A 50 10.87 7.65 1.20
CA ILE A 50 10.76 8.16 2.57
C ILE A 50 11.40 9.56 2.71
N GLU A 51 12.56 9.79 2.11
CA GLU A 51 13.20 11.11 2.11
C GLU A 51 12.39 12.14 1.31
N GLN A 52 11.83 11.77 0.15
CA GLN A 52 10.95 12.67 -0.60
C GLN A 52 9.69 13.03 0.18
N VAL A 53 9.12 12.09 0.94
CA VAL A 53 7.98 12.39 1.83
C VAL A 53 8.37 13.39 2.90
N ARG A 54 9.52 13.20 3.56
CA ARG A 54 10.03 14.15 4.56
C ARG A 54 10.22 15.56 3.98
N LEU A 55 10.87 15.67 2.82
CA LEU A 55 11.08 16.94 2.14
C LEU A 55 9.74 17.58 1.71
N GLY A 56 8.79 16.77 1.25
CA GLY A 56 7.45 17.22 0.90
C GLY A 56 6.69 17.80 2.10
N LYS A 57 6.74 17.13 3.26
CA LYS A 57 6.15 17.63 4.51
C LYS A 57 6.78 18.94 4.95
N GLN A 58 8.12 19.04 4.94
CA GLN A 58 8.84 20.26 5.31
C GLN A 58 8.49 21.44 4.38
N LYS A 59 8.28 21.17 3.09
CA LYS A 59 7.85 22.18 2.11
C LYS A 59 6.41 22.66 2.36
N ARG A 60 5.49 21.77 2.72
CA ARG A 60 4.10 22.11 3.05
C ARG A 60 4.00 22.91 4.35
N ASN A 61 4.74 22.50 5.37
CA ASN A 61 4.76 23.15 6.67
C ASN A 61 6.22 23.38 7.12
N PRO A 62 6.78 24.60 6.95
CA PRO A 62 8.13 24.92 7.40
C PRO A 62 8.35 24.81 8.92
N GLN A 63 7.26 24.80 9.71
CA GLN A 63 7.31 24.61 11.17
C GLN A 63 7.17 23.13 11.56
N PHE A 64 7.11 22.21 10.59
CA PHE A 64 7.05 20.78 10.84
C PHE A 64 8.23 20.34 11.71
N GLN A 65 7.91 19.79 12.88
CA GLN A 65 8.91 19.22 13.76
C GLN A 65 9.28 17.83 13.27
N ASP A 66 10.55 17.69 12.89
CA ASP A 66 11.04 16.49 12.25
C ASP A 66 11.32 15.36 13.26
N PHE A 67 10.35 14.44 13.38
CA PHE A 67 10.50 13.19 14.14
C PHE A 67 10.93 12.01 13.26
N TYR A 68 11.54 12.27 12.10
CA TYR A 68 11.90 11.25 11.11
C TYR A 68 12.69 10.08 11.68
N ALA A 69 13.66 10.32 12.57
CA ALA A 69 14.44 9.24 13.18
C ALA A 69 13.55 8.22 13.93
N THR A 70 12.43 8.68 14.50
CA THR A 70 11.45 7.86 15.20
C THR A 70 10.46 7.22 14.22
N CYS A 71 9.95 7.98 13.25
CA CYS A 71 8.86 7.54 12.37
C CYS A 71 9.34 6.82 11.10
N LYS A 72 10.64 6.84 10.77
CA LYS A 72 11.20 6.21 9.57
C LYS A 72 10.84 4.73 9.48
N ARG A 73 10.92 4.01 10.60
CA ARG A 73 10.57 2.59 10.66
C ARG A 73 9.11 2.38 10.27
N ASP A 74 8.20 3.17 10.82
CA ASP A 74 6.76 3.00 10.62
C ASP A 74 6.38 3.29 9.15
N LEU A 75 6.97 4.34 8.55
CA LEU A 75 6.78 4.62 7.13
C LEU A 75 7.40 3.53 6.22
N MET A 76 8.55 2.97 6.61
CA MET A 76 9.15 1.84 5.91
C MET A 76 8.26 0.60 5.97
N ASP A 77 7.68 0.29 7.12
CA ASP A 77 6.77 -0.83 7.28
C ASP A 77 5.50 -0.62 6.46
N LEU A 78 4.94 0.60 6.45
CA LEU A 78 3.81 0.92 5.58
C LEU A 78 4.14 0.66 4.09
N LEU A 79 5.31 1.08 3.61
CA LEU A 79 5.74 0.82 2.23
C LEU A 79 5.85 -0.69 1.95
N ARG A 80 6.41 -1.46 2.89
CA ARG A 80 6.51 -2.93 2.76
C ARG A 80 5.14 -3.58 2.67
N TYR A 81 4.20 -3.18 3.51
CA TYR A 81 2.83 -3.72 3.49
C TYR A 81 2.08 -3.32 2.22
N SER A 82 2.17 -2.06 1.79
CA SER A 82 1.58 -1.60 0.52
C SER A 82 2.17 -2.36 -0.68
N ALA A 83 3.50 -2.51 -0.75
CA ALA A 83 4.15 -3.25 -1.82
C ALA A 83 3.75 -4.73 -1.83
N ALA A 84 3.66 -5.37 -0.65
CA ALA A 84 3.20 -6.75 -0.55
C ALA A 84 1.74 -6.91 -1.00
N ALA A 85 0.87 -5.97 -0.66
CA ALA A 85 -0.53 -5.97 -1.10
C ALA A 85 -0.66 -5.87 -2.63
N ILE A 86 0.19 -5.05 -3.26
CA ILE A 86 0.27 -4.93 -4.73
C ILE A 86 0.73 -6.26 -5.35
N LEU A 87 1.79 -6.86 -4.80
CA LEU A 87 2.37 -8.11 -5.28
C LEU A 87 1.36 -9.27 -5.23
N PHE A 88 0.62 -9.39 -4.13
CA PHE A 88 -0.34 -10.47 -3.91
C PHE A 88 -1.75 -10.15 -4.41
N ASP A 89 -1.95 -8.96 -4.97
CA ASP A 89 -3.26 -8.43 -5.38
C ASP A 89 -4.32 -8.53 -4.27
N ASP A 90 -3.94 -8.12 -3.05
CA ASP A 90 -4.75 -8.34 -1.85
C ASP A 90 -4.77 -7.08 -0.98
N LEU A 91 -5.64 -6.14 -1.37
CA LEU A 91 -5.84 -4.89 -0.65
C LEU A 91 -6.53 -5.09 0.70
N GLU A 92 -7.36 -6.12 0.86
CA GLU A 92 -7.97 -6.39 2.16
C GLU A 92 -6.94 -6.87 3.16
N ARG A 93 -5.97 -7.68 2.75
CA ARG A 93 -4.83 -8.03 3.61
C ARG A 93 -4.06 -6.78 4.06
N HIS A 94 -3.89 -5.79 3.19
CA HIS A 94 -3.29 -4.50 3.56
C HIS A 94 -4.10 -3.79 4.65
N ARG A 95 -5.42 -3.72 4.43
CA ARG A 95 -6.37 -3.09 5.36
C ARG A 95 -6.30 -3.74 6.74
N THR A 96 -6.46 -5.05 6.80
CA THR A 96 -6.63 -5.79 8.06
C THR A 96 -5.33 -6.02 8.80
N ASN A 97 -4.22 -6.31 8.09
CA ASN A 97 -2.97 -6.67 8.75
C ASN A 97 -2.08 -5.47 9.09
N ALA A 98 -2.26 -4.34 8.40
CA ALA A 98 -1.43 -3.16 8.63
C ALA A 98 -2.26 -1.94 9.02
N LEU A 99 -3.21 -1.53 8.18
CA LEU A 99 -3.82 -0.20 8.30
C LEU A 99 -4.73 -0.06 9.53
N LEU A 100 -5.57 -1.05 9.84
CA LEU A 100 -6.42 -1.00 11.04
C LEU A 100 -5.60 -0.97 12.34
N TRP A 101 -4.45 -1.64 12.35
CA TRP A 101 -3.54 -1.60 13.49
C TRP A 101 -2.86 -0.23 13.61
N PHE A 102 -2.34 0.32 12.51
CA PHE A 102 -1.79 1.68 12.48
C PHE A 102 -2.82 2.74 12.87
N GLN A 103 -4.06 2.63 12.42
CA GLN A 103 -5.15 3.54 12.78
C GLN A 103 -5.40 3.54 14.29
N THR A 104 -5.36 2.36 14.92
CA THR A 104 -5.54 2.22 16.37
C THR A 104 -4.45 2.97 17.14
N ILE A 105 -3.19 2.83 16.73
CA ILE A 105 -2.05 3.54 17.32
C ILE A 105 -2.15 5.04 17.07
N SER A 106 -2.40 5.45 15.82
CA SER A 106 -2.57 6.86 15.43
C SER A 106 -3.57 7.59 16.34
N ARG A 107 -4.74 6.97 16.57
CA ARG A 107 -5.79 7.52 17.44
C ARG A 107 -5.38 7.60 18.90
N ALA A 108 -4.68 6.59 19.41
CA ALA A 108 -4.23 6.55 20.80
C ALA A 108 -3.20 7.65 21.13
N PHE A 109 -2.37 8.04 20.16
CA PHE A 109 -1.33 9.07 20.33
C PHE A 109 -1.69 10.43 19.69
N SER A 110 -2.91 10.59 19.18
CA SER A 110 -3.40 11.84 18.55
C SER A 110 -2.53 12.34 17.38
N PHE A 111 -2.02 11.42 16.55
CA PHE A 111 -1.22 11.74 15.36
C PHE A 111 -2.04 12.01 14.09
N THR A 112 -3.37 12.17 14.20
CA THR A 112 -4.28 12.21 13.05
C THR A 112 -3.90 13.31 12.05
N ASP A 113 -3.62 14.54 12.51
CA ASP A 113 -3.29 15.65 11.62
C ASP A 113 -1.95 15.44 10.89
N ASP A 114 -0.94 14.93 11.59
CA ASP A 114 0.38 14.63 11.00
C ASP A 114 0.32 13.48 9.98
N ASN A 115 -0.56 12.52 10.23
CA ASN A 115 -0.80 11.36 9.39
C ASN A 115 -1.47 11.76 8.06
N ASN A 116 -2.45 12.67 8.09
CA ASN A 116 -3.11 13.15 6.89
C ASN A 116 -2.10 13.76 5.90
N ASP A 117 -1.24 14.66 6.39
CA ASP A 117 -0.17 15.25 5.58
C ASP A 117 0.81 14.20 5.07
N THR A 118 1.20 13.23 5.90
CA THR A 118 2.18 12.20 5.54
C THR A 118 1.69 11.34 4.39
N TYR A 119 0.46 10.83 4.46
CA TYR A 119 -0.06 9.88 3.48
C TYR A 119 -0.48 10.55 2.18
N GLU A 120 -0.93 11.80 2.22
CA GLU A 120 -1.14 12.60 1.01
C GLU A 120 0.16 12.89 0.27
N VAL A 121 1.20 13.31 0.99
CA VAL A 121 2.53 13.53 0.39
C VAL A 121 3.08 12.22 -0.16
N LEU A 122 2.92 11.10 0.56
CA LEU A 122 3.31 9.79 0.07
C LEU A 122 2.60 9.44 -1.24
N LEU A 123 1.29 9.66 -1.34
CA LEU A 123 0.52 9.41 -2.55
C LEU A 123 1.02 10.27 -3.74
N GLU A 124 1.38 11.53 -3.49
CA GLU A 124 2.02 12.40 -4.49
C GLU A 124 3.38 11.88 -4.95
N VAL A 125 4.23 11.45 -4.02
CA VAL A 125 5.55 10.86 -4.33
C VAL A 125 5.37 9.59 -5.17
N MET A 126 4.40 8.74 -4.86
CA MET A 126 4.11 7.54 -5.63
C MET A 126 3.64 7.87 -7.04
N ARG A 127 2.78 8.88 -7.22
CA ARG A 127 2.32 9.34 -8.55
C ARG A 127 3.47 9.85 -9.43
N GLN A 128 4.53 10.39 -8.83
CA GLN A 128 5.72 10.84 -9.56
C GLN A 128 6.69 9.71 -9.89
N LEU A 129 6.76 8.70 -9.01
CA LEU A 129 7.69 7.58 -9.17
C LEU A 129 7.21 6.58 -10.25
N LEU A 130 5.91 6.36 -10.33
CA LEU A 130 5.29 5.30 -11.12
C LEU A 130 4.97 5.75 -12.55
N THR A 131 5.10 4.84 -13.51
CA THR A 131 4.53 5.05 -14.85
C THR A 131 3.00 5.00 -14.80
N PRO A 132 2.27 5.48 -15.83
CA PRO A 132 0.81 5.40 -15.84
C PRO A 132 0.26 3.97 -15.68
N GLU A 133 0.94 2.98 -16.26
CA GLU A 133 0.55 1.55 -16.16
C GLU A 133 0.80 1.01 -14.76
N GLU A 134 1.97 1.28 -14.18
CA GLU A 134 2.29 0.91 -12.81
C GLU A 134 1.33 1.57 -11.81
N ALA A 135 1.02 2.85 -12.03
CA ALA A 135 0.15 3.64 -11.18
C ALA A 135 -1.28 3.08 -11.11
N LYS A 136 -1.81 2.57 -12.23
CA LYS A 136 -3.14 1.93 -12.28
C LYS A 136 -3.24 0.75 -11.31
N ILE A 137 -2.16 0.00 -11.13
CA ILE A 137 -2.11 -1.16 -10.21
C ILE A 137 -1.75 -0.74 -8.79
N ALA A 138 -0.78 0.17 -8.64
CA ALA A 138 -0.18 0.46 -7.35
C ALA A 138 -0.94 1.49 -6.52
N LEU A 139 -1.49 2.54 -7.15
CA LEU A 139 -2.10 3.65 -6.43
C LEU A 139 -3.27 3.25 -5.51
N PRO A 140 -4.14 2.28 -5.86
CA PRO A 140 -5.19 1.83 -4.95
C PRO A 140 -4.68 1.43 -3.55
N ALA A 141 -3.49 0.84 -3.45
CA ALA A 141 -2.90 0.48 -2.15
C ALA A 141 -2.50 1.70 -1.31
N PHE A 142 -2.07 2.79 -1.96
CA PHE A 142 -1.68 4.04 -1.30
C PHE A 142 -2.88 4.95 -1.01
N GLU A 143 -3.88 4.95 -1.90
CA GLU A 143 -5.15 5.63 -1.65
C GLU A 143 -5.88 5.02 -0.45
N LEU A 144 -5.80 3.70 -0.29
CA LEU A 144 -6.32 3.02 0.90
C LEU A 144 -5.63 3.47 2.19
N ASN A 145 -4.33 3.82 2.15
CA ASN A 145 -3.64 4.40 3.32
C ASN A 145 -4.32 5.70 3.75
N CYS A 146 -4.60 6.59 2.79
CA CYS A 146 -5.30 7.85 3.07
C CYS A 146 -6.68 7.58 3.66
N VAL A 147 -7.49 6.73 3.01
CA VAL A 147 -8.87 6.49 3.47
C VAL A 147 -8.94 5.87 4.87
N VAL A 148 -8.01 4.99 5.23
CA VAL A 148 -8.04 4.26 6.50
C VAL A 148 -7.31 5.01 7.62
N LEU A 149 -6.22 5.72 7.33
CA LEU A 149 -5.38 6.33 8.36
C LEU A 149 -5.72 7.80 8.66
N GLN A 150 -6.63 8.39 7.89
CA GLN A 150 -7.25 9.69 8.18
C GLN A 150 -8.34 9.59 9.26
#